data_AF-A0A7K5CVL8-F1
#
_entry.id   AF-A0A7K5CVL8-F1
#
_cell.length_a   1.000
_cell.length_b   1.000
_cell.length_c   1.000
_cell.angle_alpha   90.00
_cell.angle_beta   90.00
_cell.angle_gamma   90.00
#
_symmetry.space_group_name_H-M   'P 1'
#
loop_
_entity.id
_entity.type
_entity.pdbx_description
1 polymer ?
#
loop_
_entity_poly.entity_id
_entity_poly.type
_entity_poly.pdbx_seq_one_letter_code
_entity_poly.pdbx_strand_id
1 'polypeptide(L)'
;QSKFDNLYGCRESLIDGIKRATDVMIAGKVAVVAGYGDVGKGCAQALRSFGARVIITEIDPINALQAAMEGYEVTTMEEACKEGNIFVTTTGCTDIVQLLFFCEHFEQMKDDAIVCNIGHFDVEVDAKWLNDNAVEAVNVKPQVDRYTLRNGRHIILLAEGRLVNLGCAMGHPSFVMSNSFTNQVLAQIELWTHSDKYAVGVHFLPKKLDEAVAAAHLDKLSVKLTKLSDKQAKYLGLSRDGPFKPDHYRY
;
A
#
# COMPACT_ATOMS: atom_id res chain seq x y z
N GLN A 1 1.22 -13.19 6.14
CA GLN A 1 1.69 -11.86 6.64
C GLN A 1 1.40 -10.65 5.72
N SER A 2 1.89 -10.60 4.46
CA SER A 2 1.75 -9.39 3.60
C SER A 2 0.31 -8.90 3.39
N LYS A 3 -0.65 -9.82 3.39
CA LYS A 3 -2.06 -9.54 3.08
C LYS A 3 -2.81 -8.73 4.12
N PHE A 4 -2.34 -8.64 5.37
CA PHE A 4 -3.03 -7.82 6.38
C PHE A 4 -2.41 -6.44 6.50
N ASP A 5 -1.09 -6.41 6.64
CA ASP A 5 -0.33 -5.17 6.84
C ASP A 5 -0.38 -4.28 5.59
N ASN A 6 0.06 -4.82 4.46
CA ASN A 6 0.22 -4.05 3.23
C ASN A 6 -1.13 -3.71 2.59
N LEU A 7 -2.10 -4.63 2.64
CA LEU A 7 -3.41 -4.40 2.03
C LEU A 7 -4.33 -3.61 2.97
N TYR A 8 -4.68 -4.16 4.13
CA TYR A 8 -5.67 -3.53 5.02
C TYR A 8 -5.10 -2.34 5.79
N GLY A 9 -3.82 -2.41 6.21
CA GLY A 9 -3.16 -1.28 6.87
C GLY A 9 -3.11 -0.04 5.97
N CYS A 10 -2.67 -0.19 4.72
CA CYS A 10 -2.63 0.91 3.77
C CYS A 10 -4.03 1.37 3.33
N ARG A 11 -5.01 0.45 3.23
CA ARG A 11 -6.41 0.79 2.96
C ARG A 11 -7.00 1.74 4.00
N GLU A 12 -6.71 1.51 5.29
CA GLU A 12 -7.18 2.39 6.37
C GLU A 12 -6.36 3.69 6.46
N SER A 13 -5.03 3.60 6.36
CA SER A 13 -4.15 4.71 6.72
C SER A 13 -3.83 5.70 5.58
N LEU A 14 -3.99 5.31 4.31
CA LEU A 14 -3.78 6.23 3.18
C LEU A 14 -4.71 7.44 3.26
N ILE A 15 -6.02 7.18 3.36
CA ILE A 15 -7.03 8.23 3.35
C ILE A 15 -6.93 9.08 4.61
N ASP A 16 -6.58 8.50 5.76
CA ASP A 16 -6.33 9.26 6.99
C ASP A 16 -5.19 10.28 6.79
N GLY A 17 -4.08 9.85 6.19
CA GLY A 17 -2.96 10.73 5.84
C GLY A 17 -3.37 11.88 4.92
N ILE A 18 -4.05 11.56 3.81
CA ILE A 18 -4.53 12.57 2.84
C ILE A 18 -5.51 13.55 3.51
N LYS A 19 -6.43 13.04 4.34
CA LYS A 19 -7.44 13.86 5.01
C LYS A 19 -6.84 14.80 6.04
N ARG A 20 -5.97 14.34 6.93
CA ARG A 20 -5.32 15.22 7.93
C ARG A 20 -4.43 16.27 7.26
N ALA A 21 -3.76 15.89 6.17
CA ALA A 21 -2.92 16.80 5.42
C ALA A 21 -3.72 17.91 4.74
N THR A 22 -4.82 17.56 4.05
CA THR A 22 -5.42 18.47 3.05
C THR A 22 -6.90 18.78 3.28
N ASP A 23 -7.59 18.03 4.13
CA ASP A 23 -9.05 18.08 4.34
C ASP A 23 -9.88 17.94 3.04
N VAL A 24 -9.24 17.54 1.94
CA VAL A 24 -9.80 17.60 0.59
C VAL A 24 -10.97 16.64 0.41
N MET A 25 -11.96 17.03 -0.39
CA MET A 25 -12.99 16.10 -0.85
C MET A 25 -12.39 15.05 -1.78
N ILE A 26 -12.55 13.76 -1.46
CA ILE A 26 -12.04 12.63 -2.27
C ILE A 26 -13.03 12.23 -3.36
N ALA A 27 -14.33 12.25 -3.06
CA ALA A 27 -15.36 11.84 -4.01
C ALA A 27 -15.37 12.73 -5.27
N GLY A 28 -15.57 12.12 -6.43
CA GLY A 28 -15.58 12.81 -7.73
C GLY A 28 -14.21 13.21 -8.27
N LYS A 29 -13.12 13.03 -7.50
CA LYS A 29 -11.74 13.24 -7.98
C LYS A 29 -11.22 12.04 -8.75
N VAL A 30 -10.29 12.31 -9.65
CA VAL A 30 -9.46 11.30 -10.30
C VAL A 30 -8.27 11.01 -9.40
N ALA A 31 -8.13 9.77 -8.94
CA ALA A 31 -7.01 9.34 -8.12
C ALA A 31 -6.17 8.33 -8.88
N VAL A 32 -4.91 8.67 -9.14
CA VAL A 32 -3.95 7.82 -9.84
C VAL A 32 -3.13 7.07 -8.79
N VAL A 33 -3.13 5.74 -8.87
CA VAL A 33 -2.33 4.87 -8.01
C VAL A 33 -1.29 4.17 -8.86
N ALA A 34 -0.02 4.46 -8.61
CA ALA A 34 1.09 3.81 -9.30
C ALA A 34 1.51 2.55 -8.56
N GLY A 35 1.40 1.40 -9.23
CA GLY A 35 1.57 0.07 -8.65
C GLY A 35 0.26 -0.52 -8.13
N TYR A 36 0.07 -1.83 -8.34
CA TYR A 36 -1.11 -2.58 -7.93
C TYR A 36 -0.73 -3.90 -7.23
N GLY A 37 0.37 -3.86 -6.46
CA GLY A 37 0.70 -4.87 -5.46
C GLY A 37 -0.27 -4.86 -4.26
N ASP A 38 0.11 -5.47 -3.13
CA ASP A 38 -0.79 -5.50 -1.95
C ASP A 38 -1.10 -4.08 -1.42
N VAL A 39 -0.10 -3.18 -1.40
CA VAL A 39 -0.28 -1.76 -1.01
C VAL A 39 -1.22 -1.05 -1.98
N GLY A 40 -0.89 -1.08 -3.29
CA GLY A 40 -1.70 -0.45 -4.34
C GLY A 40 -3.16 -0.92 -4.36
N LYS A 41 -3.40 -2.23 -4.17
CA LYS A 41 -4.76 -2.78 -4.01
C LYS A 41 -5.51 -2.16 -2.83
N GLY A 42 -4.84 -1.97 -1.69
CA GLY A 42 -5.43 -1.36 -0.50
C GLY A 42 -5.78 0.09 -0.74
N CYS A 43 -4.85 0.83 -1.34
CA CYS A 43 -5.01 2.24 -1.72
C CYS A 43 -6.17 2.44 -2.70
N ALA A 44 -6.21 1.66 -3.78
CA ALA A 44 -7.25 1.72 -4.80
C ALA A 44 -8.64 1.38 -4.24
N GLN A 45 -8.73 0.39 -3.35
CA GLN A 45 -9.98 0.04 -2.69
C GLN A 45 -10.47 1.17 -1.77
N ALA A 46 -9.58 1.80 -1.02
CA ALA A 46 -9.92 2.92 -0.13
C ALA A 46 -10.45 4.12 -0.92
N LEU A 47 -9.70 4.56 -1.95
CA LEU A 47 -10.06 5.69 -2.80
C LEU A 47 -11.41 5.47 -3.51
N ARG A 48 -11.63 4.27 -4.06
CA ARG A 48 -12.90 3.91 -4.69
C ARG A 48 -14.06 3.93 -3.71
N SER A 49 -13.85 3.47 -2.47
CA SER A 49 -14.88 3.47 -1.41
C SER A 49 -15.30 4.88 -0.99
N PHE A 50 -14.41 5.86 -1.12
CA PHE A 50 -14.70 7.28 -0.92
C PHE A 50 -15.29 7.97 -2.18
N GLY A 51 -15.56 7.22 -3.25
CA GLY A 51 -16.18 7.73 -4.48
C GLY A 51 -15.21 8.42 -5.45
N ALA A 52 -13.90 8.18 -5.34
CA ALA A 52 -12.94 8.61 -6.37
C ALA A 52 -13.02 7.73 -7.62
N ARG A 53 -12.76 8.32 -8.80
CA ARG A 53 -12.46 7.57 -10.02
C ARG A 53 -10.98 7.18 -9.97
N VAL A 54 -10.69 5.90 -9.82
CA VAL A 54 -9.33 5.41 -9.64
C VAL A 54 -8.74 4.93 -10.96
N ILE A 55 -7.54 5.40 -11.27
CA ILE A 55 -6.70 4.98 -12.40
C ILE A 55 -5.47 4.28 -11.84
N ILE A 56 -5.07 3.17 -12.45
CA ILE A 56 -3.90 2.37 -12.06
C ILE A 56 -2.82 2.49 -13.12
N THR A 57 -1.55 2.57 -12.69
CA THR A 57 -0.40 2.29 -13.56
C THR A 57 0.32 1.04 -13.06
N GLU A 58 0.72 0.16 -13.98
CA GLU A 58 1.38 -1.10 -13.63
C GLU A 58 2.37 -1.53 -14.72
N ILE A 59 3.44 -2.19 -14.28
CA ILE A 59 4.44 -2.82 -15.14
C ILE A 59 4.21 -4.33 -15.23
N ASP A 60 3.61 -4.94 -14.21
CA ASP A 60 3.36 -6.38 -14.18
C ASP A 60 1.99 -6.68 -14.85
N PRO A 61 1.96 -7.47 -15.94
CA PRO A 61 0.71 -7.80 -16.64
C PRO A 61 -0.29 -8.59 -15.78
N ILE A 62 0.17 -9.35 -14.77
CA ILE A 62 -0.72 -10.09 -13.86
C ILE A 62 -1.46 -9.09 -12.97
N ASN A 63 -0.74 -8.13 -12.39
CA ASN A 63 -1.33 -7.10 -11.54
C ASN A 63 -2.21 -6.13 -12.33
N ALA A 64 -1.77 -5.73 -13.54
CA ALA A 64 -2.56 -4.92 -14.45
C ALA A 64 -3.88 -5.61 -14.83
N LEU A 65 -3.84 -6.92 -15.15
CA LEU A 65 -5.05 -7.68 -15.43
C LEU A 65 -5.95 -7.75 -14.20
N GLN A 66 -5.41 -7.94 -12.99
CA GLN A 66 -6.20 -7.88 -11.76
C GLN A 66 -6.89 -6.52 -11.58
N ALA A 67 -6.19 -5.40 -11.83
CA ALA A 67 -6.78 -4.06 -11.75
C ALA A 67 -7.93 -3.89 -12.74
N ALA A 68 -7.73 -4.31 -14.00
CA ALA A 68 -8.76 -4.24 -15.03
C ALA A 68 -9.99 -5.10 -14.68
N MET A 69 -9.79 -6.31 -14.14
CA MET A 69 -10.87 -7.21 -13.73
C MET A 69 -11.67 -6.68 -12.53
N GLU A 70 -11.07 -5.86 -11.68
CA GLU A 70 -11.77 -5.13 -10.62
C GLU A 70 -12.51 -3.88 -11.14
N GLY A 71 -12.36 -3.54 -12.43
CA GLY A 71 -13.01 -2.41 -13.08
C GLY A 71 -12.26 -1.07 -12.95
N TYR A 72 -10.95 -1.12 -12.69
CA TYR A 72 -10.09 0.06 -12.76
C TYR A 72 -9.59 0.30 -14.18
N GLU A 73 -9.46 1.57 -14.56
CA GLU A 73 -8.72 1.94 -15.76
C GLU A 73 -7.23 1.70 -15.52
N VAL A 74 -6.55 1.05 -16.46
CA VAL A 74 -5.10 0.82 -16.41
C VAL A 74 -4.46 1.53 -17.59
N THR A 75 -3.56 2.48 -17.30
CA THR A 75 -2.87 3.30 -18.30
C THR A 75 -1.47 3.68 -17.81
N THR A 76 -0.75 4.50 -18.58
CA THR A 76 0.59 4.96 -18.22
C THR A 76 0.56 6.28 -17.43
N MET A 77 1.65 6.63 -16.75
CA MET A 77 1.70 7.87 -15.97
C MET A 77 1.65 9.11 -16.88
N GLU A 78 2.18 9.01 -18.09
CA GLU A 78 2.19 10.07 -19.11
C GLU A 78 0.76 10.48 -19.50
N GLU A 79 -0.18 9.53 -19.56
CA GLU A 79 -1.59 9.82 -19.81
C GLU A 79 -2.33 10.20 -18.53
N ALA A 80 -2.10 9.45 -17.44
CA ALA A 80 -2.81 9.69 -16.18
C ALA A 80 -2.48 11.04 -15.53
N CYS A 81 -1.26 11.56 -15.70
CA CYS A 81 -0.82 12.84 -15.11
C CYS A 81 -1.65 14.05 -15.57
N LYS A 82 -2.21 13.99 -16.78
CA LYS A 82 -3.06 15.04 -17.35
C LYS A 82 -4.44 15.12 -16.67
N GLU A 83 -4.91 14.01 -16.10
CA GLU A 83 -6.26 13.90 -15.54
C GLU A 83 -6.30 13.87 -14.01
N GLY A 84 -5.25 13.35 -13.37
CA GLY A 84 -5.21 13.11 -11.94
C GLY A 84 -5.36 14.37 -11.09
N ASN A 85 -6.12 14.22 -10.00
CA ASN A 85 -6.19 15.20 -8.91
C ASN A 85 -5.37 14.76 -7.68
N ILE A 86 -5.25 13.45 -7.49
CA ILE A 86 -4.51 12.82 -6.39
C ILE A 86 -3.60 11.76 -7.00
N PHE A 87 -2.32 11.77 -6.66
CA PHE A 87 -1.32 10.81 -7.11
C PHE A 87 -0.73 10.09 -5.90
N VAL A 88 -0.78 8.76 -5.93
CA VAL A 88 -0.29 7.89 -4.86
C VAL A 88 0.69 6.88 -5.43
N THR A 89 1.94 6.89 -4.97
CA THR A 89 2.96 5.90 -5.37
C THR A 89 3.02 4.73 -4.39
N THR A 90 3.03 3.50 -4.91
CA THR A 90 2.95 2.24 -4.13
C THR A 90 3.85 1.13 -4.68
N THR A 91 4.89 1.48 -5.44
CA THR A 91 5.60 0.55 -6.33
C THR A 91 6.79 -0.16 -5.65
N GLY A 92 7.40 0.48 -4.67
CA GLY A 92 8.70 0.08 -4.12
C GLY A 92 9.89 0.32 -5.08
N CYS A 93 9.70 1.12 -6.14
CA CYS A 93 10.71 1.41 -7.16
C CYS A 93 10.99 2.91 -7.25
N THR A 94 12.17 3.30 -7.72
CA THR A 94 12.57 4.72 -7.82
C THR A 94 11.92 5.42 -9.01
N ASP A 95 11.89 6.76 -8.96
CA ASP A 95 11.63 7.62 -10.11
C ASP A 95 10.23 7.53 -10.75
N ILE A 96 9.24 7.02 -10.01
CA ILE A 96 7.86 6.81 -10.49
C ILE A 96 7.19 8.12 -10.89
N VAL A 97 7.30 9.13 -10.03
CA VAL A 97 6.77 10.47 -10.31
C VAL A 97 7.85 11.39 -10.88
N GLN A 98 9.03 10.85 -11.20
CA GLN A 98 10.12 11.68 -11.71
C GLN A 98 10.44 11.54 -13.20
N LEU A 99 10.70 10.37 -13.77
CA LEU A 99 11.22 10.35 -15.15
C LEU A 99 11.36 8.92 -15.68
N LEU A 100 10.56 8.55 -16.68
CA LEU A 100 11.01 7.65 -17.74
C LEU A 100 10.82 8.37 -19.08
N PHE A 101 11.83 9.19 -19.41
CA PHE A 101 12.14 9.78 -20.71
C PHE A 101 11.14 10.85 -21.21
N PHE A 102 11.54 12.13 -21.07
CA PHE A 102 11.06 13.32 -21.81
C PHE A 102 9.80 14.09 -21.35
N CYS A 103 9.01 13.66 -20.37
CA CYS A 103 7.80 14.41 -19.98
C CYS A 103 7.85 14.98 -18.56
N GLU A 104 7.70 16.29 -18.46
CA GLU A 104 7.52 17.07 -17.24
C GLU A 104 6.18 16.70 -16.55
N HIS A 105 6.07 15.54 -15.90
CA HIS A 105 4.81 15.07 -15.31
C HIS A 105 4.19 16.08 -14.35
N PHE A 106 5.00 16.69 -13.47
CA PHE A 106 4.54 17.77 -12.58
C PHE A 106 3.98 18.96 -13.36
N GLU A 107 4.59 19.30 -14.50
CA GLU A 107 4.08 20.38 -15.34
C GLU A 107 2.84 19.99 -16.13
N GLN A 108 2.45 18.73 -16.22
CA GLN A 108 1.19 18.31 -16.83
C GLN A 108 0.04 18.17 -15.82
N MET A 109 0.37 18.04 -14.53
CA MET A 109 -0.62 17.91 -13.45
C MET A 109 -1.54 19.14 -13.36
N LYS A 110 -2.77 18.90 -12.93
CA LYS A 110 -3.75 19.97 -12.68
C LYS A 110 -3.28 20.87 -11.54
N ASP A 111 -3.77 22.11 -11.55
CA ASP A 111 -3.53 23.03 -10.44
C ASP A 111 -4.05 22.45 -9.12
N ASP A 112 -3.25 22.58 -8.06
CA ASP A 112 -3.46 21.96 -6.75
C ASP A 112 -3.62 20.43 -6.77
N ALA A 113 -2.94 19.76 -7.70
CA ALA A 113 -2.80 18.30 -7.64
C ALA A 113 -2.05 17.88 -6.38
N ILE A 114 -2.56 16.84 -5.71
CA ILE A 114 -1.96 16.28 -4.49
C ILE A 114 -1.08 15.10 -4.88
N VAL A 115 0.17 15.09 -4.42
CA VAL A 115 1.15 14.03 -4.67
C VAL A 115 1.61 13.47 -3.32
N CYS A 116 1.51 12.15 -3.16
CA CYS A 116 1.99 11.47 -1.97
C CYS A 116 2.54 10.08 -2.26
N ASN A 117 3.40 9.61 -1.36
CA ASN A 117 4.00 8.28 -1.41
C ASN A 117 3.54 7.45 -0.21
N ILE A 118 3.23 6.18 -0.43
CA ILE A 118 2.98 5.20 0.64
C ILE A 118 3.74 3.88 0.39
N GLY A 119 4.68 3.90 -0.56
CA GLY A 119 5.55 2.79 -0.91
C GLY A 119 6.90 2.83 -0.17
N HIS A 120 8.02 2.80 -0.88
CA HIS A 120 9.33 2.65 -0.23
C HIS A 120 10.04 3.99 0.00
N PHE A 121 10.31 4.32 1.27
CA PHE A 121 11.06 5.50 1.72
C PHE A 121 10.61 6.82 1.05
N ASP A 122 11.51 7.49 0.34
CA ASP A 122 11.34 8.78 -0.34
C ASP A 122 11.77 8.74 -1.81
N VAL A 123 11.99 7.56 -2.38
CA VAL A 123 12.60 7.42 -3.71
C VAL A 123 11.60 7.37 -4.87
N GLU A 124 10.31 7.15 -4.59
CA GLU A 124 9.30 7.02 -5.64
C GLU A 124 8.88 8.38 -6.22
N VAL A 125 8.99 9.44 -5.42
CA VAL A 125 8.61 10.80 -5.78
C VAL A 125 9.84 11.68 -5.66
N ASP A 126 10.19 12.39 -6.73
CA ASP A 126 11.33 13.28 -6.62
C ASP A 126 10.99 14.66 -6.07
N ALA A 127 11.02 14.72 -4.75
CA ALA A 127 10.98 15.97 -4.02
C ALA A 127 12.17 16.89 -4.35
N LYS A 128 13.33 16.36 -4.76
CA LYS A 128 14.50 17.17 -5.10
C LYS A 128 14.23 18.01 -6.35
N TRP A 129 13.68 17.42 -7.41
CA TRP A 129 13.31 18.18 -8.61
C TRP A 129 12.34 19.30 -8.28
N LEU A 130 11.34 19.07 -7.41
CA LEU A 130 10.42 20.12 -6.97
C LEU A 130 11.17 21.25 -6.23
N ASN A 131 12.07 20.90 -5.31
CA ASN A 131 12.90 21.88 -4.59
C ASN A 131 13.82 22.68 -5.52
N ASP A 132 14.37 22.05 -6.55
CA ASP A 132 15.33 22.67 -7.47
C ASP A 132 14.66 23.47 -8.60
N ASN A 133 13.41 23.15 -8.98
CA ASN A 133 12.74 23.71 -10.17
C ASN A 133 11.50 24.56 -9.88
N ALA A 134 10.88 24.42 -8.70
CA ALA A 134 9.77 25.29 -8.32
C ALA A 134 10.22 26.74 -8.13
N VAL A 135 9.33 27.67 -8.46
CA VAL A 135 9.54 29.10 -8.27
C VAL A 135 9.44 29.47 -6.79
N GLU A 136 8.54 28.79 -6.07
CA GLU A 136 8.27 29.03 -4.66
C GLU A 136 7.84 27.71 -4.01
N ALA A 137 8.22 27.53 -2.74
CA ALA A 137 7.73 26.46 -1.89
C ALA A 137 7.16 27.08 -0.61
N VAL A 138 5.86 26.91 -0.39
CA VAL A 138 5.17 27.40 0.81
C VAL A 138 4.83 26.22 1.70
N ASN A 139 5.42 26.18 2.90
CA ASN A 139 5.01 25.23 3.92
C ASN A 139 3.64 25.65 4.48
N VAL A 140 2.62 24.82 4.25
CA VAL A 140 1.24 25.10 4.68
C VAL A 140 1.05 24.71 6.14
N LYS A 141 1.55 23.53 6.50
CA LYS A 141 1.57 22.95 7.85
C LYS A 141 2.66 21.87 7.89
N PRO A 142 2.98 21.28 9.07
CA PRO A 142 3.95 20.19 9.13
C PRO A 142 3.59 19.07 8.13
N GLN A 143 4.58 18.68 7.31
CA GLN A 143 4.46 17.61 6.31
C GLN A 143 3.50 17.92 5.15
N VAL A 144 3.17 19.20 4.90
CA VAL A 144 2.38 19.64 3.75
C VAL A 144 3.00 20.88 3.14
N ASP A 145 3.52 20.72 1.93
CA ASP A 145 4.19 21.78 1.18
C ASP A 145 3.47 22.03 -0.13
N ARG A 146 3.29 23.30 -0.49
CA ARG A 146 2.68 23.73 -1.74
C ARG A 146 3.73 24.39 -2.61
N TYR A 147 4.04 23.77 -3.72
CA TYR A 147 5.05 24.21 -4.68
C TYR A 147 4.40 24.96 -5.84
N THR A 148 4.91 26.13 -6.18
CA THR A 148 4.52 26.91 -7.35
C THR A 148 5.48 26.59 -8.50
N LEU A 149 4.98 26.01 -9.59
CA LEU A 149 5.77 25.68 -10.77
C LEU A 149 5.95 26.89 -11.69
N ARG A 150 6.91 26.81 -12.63
CA ARG A 150 7.19 27.88 -13.61
C ARG A 150 6.00 28.21 -14.50
N ASN A 151 5.12 27.23 -14.74
CA ASN A 151 3.89 27.41 -15.51
C ASN A 151 2.74 28.06 -14.69
N GLY A 152 2.98 28.41 -13.43
CA GLY A 152 2.01 29.06 -12.54
C GLY A 152 1.04 28.12 -11.83
N ARG A 153 1.08 26.80 -12.11
CA ARG A 153 0.30 25.80 -11.38
C ARG A 153 0.98 25.39 -10.07
N HIS A 154 0.18 24.84 -9.17
CA HIS A 154 0.62 24.42 -7.86
C HIS A 154 0.53 22.91 -7.68
N ILE A 155 1.48 22.36 -6.95
CA ILE A 155 1.52 20.96 -6.52
C ILE A 155 1.56 20.91 -4.99
N ILE A 156 0.67 20.13 -4.40
CA ILE A 156 0.67 19.87 -2.96
C ILE A 156 1.40 18.56 -2.73
N LEU A 157 2.60 18.63 -2.16
CA LEU A 157 3.41 17.47 -1.81
C LEU A 157 3.18 17.12 -0.34
N LEU A 158 2.88 15.84 -0.09
CA LEU A 158 2.69 15.34 1.27
C LEU A 158 3.95 14.64 1.78
N ALA A 159 4.28 14.89 3.05
CA ALA A 159 5.39 14.29 3.78
C ALA A 159 6.75 14.38 3.05
N GLU A 160 6.98 15.44 2.27
CA GLU A 160 8.22 15.61 1.48
C GLU A 160 8.50 14.40 0.53
N GLY A 161 7.47 13.66 0.11
CA GLY A 161 7.63 12.44 -0.70
C GLY A 161 7.91 11.16 0.11
N ARG A 162 7.97 11.25 1.44
CA ARG A 162 8.02 10.08 2.35
C ARG A 162 6.64 9.46 2.54
N LEU A 163 6.61 8.40 3.34
CA LEU A 163 5.42 7.66 3.74
C LEU A 163 4.31 8.55 4.33
N VAL A 164 3.28 8.85 3.55
CA VAL A 164 2.15 9.73 3.91
C VAL A 164 1.35 9.23 5.10
N ASN A 165 1.18 7.92 5.25
CA ASN A 165 0.43 7.32 6.34
C ASN A 165 1.12 7.51 7.70
N LEU A 166 2.45 7.65 7.72
CA LEU A 166 3.23 7.91 8.92
C LEU A 166 3.54 9.40 9.10
N GLY A 167 3.83 10.12 8.01
CA GLY A 167 4.17 11.54 8.05
C GLY A 167 2.97 12.42 8.34
N CYS A 168 1.81 12.11 7.75
CA CYS A 168 0.60 12.92 7.87
C CYS A 168 -0.47 12.28 8.79
N ALA A 169 -0.26 11.05 9.26
CA ALA A 169 -1.18 10.33 10.13
C ALA A 169 -0.43 9.45 11.15
N MET A 170 -1.09 8.43 11.69
CA MET A 170 -0.56 7.60 12.79
C MET A 170 -0.14 6.19 12.34
N GLY A 171 0.05 5.98 11.04
CA GLY A 171 0.36 4.68 10.46
C GLY A 171 -0.82 3.71 10.48
N HIS A 172 -0.50 2.42 10.53
CA HIS A 172 -1.50 1.36 10.51
C HIS A 172 -2.20 1.23 11.87
N PRO A 173 -3.51 0.91 11.89
CA PRO A 173 -4.24 0.68 13.14
C PRO A 173 -3.62 -0.45 13.97
N SER A 174 -3.72 -0.34 15.30
CA SER A 174 -3.11 -1.31 16.23
C SER A 174 -3.52 -2.75 15.96
N PHE A 175 -4.76 -2.99 15.51
CA PHE A 175 -5.23 -4.34 15.18
C PHE A 175 -4.50 -4.93 13.96
N VAL A 176 -4.17 -4.11 12.96
CA VAL A 176 -3.36 -4.54 11.81
C VAL A 176 -1.95 -4.89 12.31
N MET A 177 -1.34 -3.99 13.09
CA MET A 177 0.00 -4.22 13.64
C MET A 177 0.07 -5.41 14.60
N SER A 178 -1.01 -5.74 15.30
CA SER A 178 -1.11 -6.94 16.15
C SER A 178 -0.80 -8.22 15.36
N ASN A 179 -1.24 -8.31 14.11
CA ASN A 179 -0.95 -9.48 13.26
C ASN A 179 0.54 -9.55 12.89
N SER A 180 1.14 -8.42 12.53
CA SER A 180 2.57 -8.33 12.18
C SER A 180 3.46 -8.61 13.40
N PHE A 181 3.14 -8.04 14.56
CA PHE A 181 3.92 -8.21 15.78
C PHE A 181 3.74 -9.59 16.42
N THR A 182 2.55 -10.22 16.34
CA THR A 182 2.39 -11.61 16.76
C THR A 182 3.28 -12.54 15.94
N ASN A 183 3.37 -12.33 14.62
CA ASN A 183 4.30 -13.07 13.76
C ASN A 183 5.76 -12.86 14.16
N GLN A 184 6.18 -11.61 14.44
CA GLN A 184 7.54 -11.34 14.91
C GLN A 184 7.83 -12.03 16.24
N VAL A 185 6.90 -12.00 17.19
CA VAL A 185 7.05 -12.72 18.47
C VAL A 185 7.21 -14.22 18.26
N LEU A 186 6.37 -14.84 17.42
CA LEU A 186 6.49 -16.27 17.11
C LEU A 186 7.79 -16.61 16.39
N ALA A 187 8.25 -15.75 15.47
CA ALA A 187 9.54 -15.92 14.81
C ALA A 187 10.70 -15.82 15.80
N GLN A 188 10.67 -14.88 16.74
CA GLN A 188 11.68 -14.76 17.80
C GLN A 188 11.68 -15.98 18.73
N ILE A 189 10.51 -16.48 19.12
CA ILE A 189 10.38 -17.70 19.92
C ILE A 189 10.95 -18.91 19.16
N GLU A 190 10.59 -19.08 17.88
CA GLU A 190 11.05 -20.22 17.06
C GLU A 190 12.57 -20.20 16.87
N LEU A 191 13.16 -19.05 16.56
CA LEU A 191 14.60 -18.90 16.40
C LEU A 191 15.37 -19.12 17.70
N TRP A 192 14.83 -18.65 18.83
CA TRP A 192 15.50 -18.77 20.13
C TRP A 192 15.40 -20.19 20.70
N THR A 193 14.24 -20.84 20.58
CA THR A 193 13.98 -22.16 21.17
C THR A 193 14.43 -23.32 20.29
N HIS A 194 14.56 -23.11 18.98
CA HIS A 194 14.96 -24.13 18.01
C HIS A 194 16.12 -23.65 17.12
N SER A 195 17.12 -22.99 17.70
CA SER A 195 18.23 -22.36 16.96
C SER A 195 19.01 -23.33 16.06
N ASP A 196 19.10 -24.59 16.47
CA ASP A 196 19.77 -25.70 15.80
C ASP A 196 19.00 -26.24 14.58
N LYS A 197 17.71 -25.91 14.45
CA LYS A 197 16.87 -26.30 13.31
C LYS A 197 17.13 -25.45 12.05
N TYR A 198 17.69 -24.26 12.19
CA TYR A 198 17.82 -23.28 11.11
C TYR A 198 19.29 -23.04 10.75
N ALA A 199 19.68 -23.50 9.56
CA ALA A 199 20.97 -23.11 8.98
C ALA A 199 21.00 -21.59 8.67
N VAL A 200 22.17 -21.00 8.52
CA VAL A 200 22.30 -19.60 8.10
C VAL A 200 21.62 -19.41 6.73
N GLY A 201 20.64 -18.51 6.67
CA GLY A 201 19.86 -18.26 5.46
C GLY A 201 18.54 -17.53 5.76
N VAL A 202 17.77 -17.26 4.70
CA VAL A 202 16.43 -16.67 4.82
C VAL A 202 15.40 -17.81 4.84
N HIS A 203 14.60 -17.84 5.90
CA HIS A 203 13.58 -18.87 6.12
C HIS A 203 12.19 -18.26 6.17
N PHE A 204 11.21 -18.97 5.63
CA PHE A 204 9.81 -18.63 5.84
C PHE A 204 9.34 -19.19 7.19
N LEU A 205 8.48 -18.43 7.87
CA LEU A 205 7.80 -18.92 9.07
C LEU A 205 6.92 -20.12 8.68
N PRO A 206 6.94 -21.24 9.42
CA PRO A 206 6.07 -22.38 9.17
C PRO A 206 4.60 -21.96 9.02
N LYS A 207 3.90 -22.49 8.01
CA LYS A 207 2.50 -22.12 7.71
C LYS A 207 1.56 -22.30 8.90
N LYS A 208 1.81 -23.31 9.73
CA LYS A 208 1.05 -23.57 10.96
C LYS A 208 1.13 -22.41 11.97
N LEU A 209 2.24 -21.69 12.02
CA LEU A 209 2.37 -20.50 12.87
C LEU A 209 1.61 -19.30 12.28
N ASP A 210 1.63 -19.10 10.96
CA ASP A 210 0.82 -18.04 10.32
C ASP A 210 -0.69 -18.31 10.52
N GLU A 211 -1.13 -19.58 10.44
CA GLU A 211 -2.48 -20.00 10.80
C GLU A 211 -2.81 -19.75 12.28
N ALA A 212 -1.85 -19.99 13.19
CA ALA A 212 -2.02 -19.70 14.62
C ALA A 212 -2.17 -18.20 14.89
N VAL A 213 -1.43 -17.34 14.17
CA VAL A 213 -1.61 -15.89 14.23
C VAL A 213 -3.02 -15.52 13.80
N ALA A 214 -3.49 -16.00 12.64
CA ALA A 214 -4.84 -15.71 12.17
C ALA A 214 -5.90 -16.17 13.21
N ALA A 215 -5.79 -17.41 13.70
CA ALA A 215 -6.71 -17.97 14.68
C ALA A 215 -6.77 -17.15 15.98
N ALA A 216 -5.64 -16.62 16.46
CA ALA A 216 -5.57 -15.79 17.67
C ALA A 216 -6.38 -14.49 17.57
N HIS A 217 -6.62 -13.98 16.36
CA HIS A 217 -7.36 -12.73 16.14
C HIS A 217 -8.87 -12.95 15.86
N LEU A 218 -9.29 -14.18 15.54
CA LEU A 218 -10.66 -14.48 15.10
C LEU A 218 -11.72 -14.23 16.18
N ASP A 219 -11.44 -14.58 17.43
CA ASP A 219 -12.40 -14.43 18.54
C ASP A 219 -12.72 -12.95 18.79
N LYS A 220 -11.71 -12.07 18.71
CA LYS A 220 -11.91 -10.62 18.82
C LYS A 220 -12.81 -10.06 17.71
N LEU A 221 -12.81 -10.70 16.54
CA LEU A 221 -13.68 -10.38 15.40
C LEU A 221 -15.01 -11.14 15.42
N SER A 222 -15.32 -11.86 16.49
CA SER A 222 -16.54 -12.69 16.62
C SER A 222 -16.68 -13.76 15.53
N VAL A 223 -15.56 -14.22 14.97
CA VAL A 223 -15.56 -15.25 13.92
C VAL A 223 -15.58 -16.64 14.55
N LYS A 224 -16.57 -17.45 14.16
CA LYS A 224 -16.68 -18.86 14.57
C LYS A 224 -16.10 -19.77 13.50
N LEU A 225 -14.93 -20.36 13.78
CA LEU A 225 -14.23 -21.22 12.83
C LEU A 225 -14.89 -22.61 12.73
N THR A 226 -15.19 -23.05 11.51
CA THR A 226 -15.68 -24.42 11.28
C THR A 226 -14.55 -25.42 11.50
N LYS A 227 -14.84 -26.52 12.21
CA LYS A 227 -13.89 -27.62 12.42
C LYS A 227 -14.17 -28.75 11.43
N LEU A 228 -13.12 -29.23 10.77
CA LEU A 228 -13.23 -30.42 9.92
C LEU A 228 -13.63 -31.63 10.76
N SER A 229 -14.52 -32.46 10.21
CA SER A 229 -14.76 -33.82 10.69
C SER A 229 -13.63 -34.75 10.22
N ASP A 230 -13.46 -35.90 10.87
CA ASP A 230 -12.44 -36.88 10.49
C ASP A 230 -12.60 -37.36 9.03
N LYS A 231 -13.85 -37.50 8.57
CA LYS A 231 -14.17 -37.85 7.19
C LYS A 231 -13.67 -36.79 6.20
N GLN A 232 -13.85 -35.51 6.51
CA GLN A 232 -13.41 -34.41 5.65
C GLN A 232 -11.89 -34.27 5.63
N ALA A 233 -11.24 -34.37 6.78
CA ALA A 233 -9.79 -34.31 6.90
C ALA A 233 -9.11 -35.44 6.10
N LYS A 234 -9.63 -36.67 6.21
CA LYS A 234 -9.17 -37.80 5.39
C LYS A 234 -9.38 -37.58 3.89
N TYR A 235 -10.54 -37.04 3.50
CA TYR A 235 -10.83 -36.74 2.09
C TYR A 235 -9.87 -35.70 1.50
N LEU A 236 -9.55 -34.66 2.27
CA LEU A 236 -8.64 -33.59 1.86
C LEU A 236 -7.15 -33.98 2.00
N GLY A 237 -6.84 -35.11 2.64
CA GLY A 237 -5.47 -35.56 2.86
C GLY A 237 -4.67 -34.65 3.81
N LEU A 238 -5.33 -34.04 4.79
CA LEU A 238 -4.70 -33.08 5.71
C LEU A 238 -5.13 -33.30 7.17
N SER A 239 -4.34 -32.78 8.11
CA SER A 239 -4.67 -32.81 9.54
C SER A 239 -5.87 -31.90 9.85
N ARG A 240 -6.68 -32.27 10.86
CA ARG A 240 -7.78 -31.43 11.36
C ARG A 240 -7.30 -30.10 11.94
N ASP A 241 -6.04 -30.06 12.39
CA ASP A 241 -5.40 -28.89 13.00
C ASP A 241 -4.41 -28.18 12.06
N GLY A 242 -4.51 -28.47 10.75
CA GLY A 242 -3.67 -27.87 9.72
C GLY A 242 -2.22 -28.40 9.68
N PRO A 243 -1.39 -27.85 8.79
CA PRO A 243 -1.69 -26.75 7.87
C PRO A 243 -2.75 -27.11 6.82
N PHE A 244 -3.60 -26.14 6.46
CA PHE A 244 -4.78 -26.35 5.61
C PHE A 244 -4.55 -26.09 4.13
N LYS A 245 -3.36 -25.61 3.75
CA LYS A 245 -3.00 -25.24 2.39
C LYS A 245 -1.56 -25.66 2.08
N PRO A 246 -1.24 -25.98 0.81
CA PRO A 246 0.14 -26.23 0.40
C PRO A 246 0.97 -24.94 0.45
N ASP A 247 2.30 -25.09 0.41
CA ASP A 247 3.21 -23.95 0.56
C ASP A 247 3.09 -22.92 -0.56
N HIS A 248 2.84 -23.36 -1.79
CA HIS A 248 2.67 -22.49 -2.97
C HIS A 248 1.30 -21.79 -3.05
N TYR A 249 0.41 -21.98 -2.07
CA TYR A 249 -0.92 -21.36 -2.06
C TYR A 249 -0.83 -19.84 -1.85
N ARG A 250 -1.59 -19.06 -2.63
CA ARG A 250 -1.52 -17.59 -2.68
C ARG A 250 -2.59 -16.84 -1.88
N TYR A 251 -3.35 -17.56 -1.05
CA TYR A 251 -4.52 -17.11 -0.28
C TYR A 251 -5.79 -16.95 -1.12
#